data_AF-A0A935WSM0-F1
#
_entry.id   AF-A0A935WSM0-F1
#
_cell.length_a   1.000
_cell.length_b   1.000
_cell.length_c   1.000
_cell.angle_alpha   90.00
_cell.angle_beta   90.00
_cell.angle_gamma   90.00
#
_symmetry.space_group_name_H-M   'P 1'
#
loop_
_entity.id
_entity.type
_entity.pdbx_description
1 polymer ?
#
loop_
_entity_poly.entity_id
_entity_poly.type
_entity_poly.pdbx_seq_one_letter_code
_entity_poly.pdbx_strand_id
1 'polypeptide(L)'
;MKPAIAAIGPEGSREEFLDQLLDEAERALLDVESRADEPGRRVPLEDGEAPGVAEFQAAIAELADAFPGLMRDVEIIGDMVRNVGALHAVSEVEARPHLMQLLWLSLETFVRQYPSLELYEAVCRGREDEEGPTPSEIYAGYLRLLGVLRGALS
;
A
#
# COMPACT_ATOMS: atom_id res chain seq x y z
N MET A 1 -9.92 -14.79 16.43
CA MET A 1 -8.91 -13.70 16.34
C MET A 1 -9.64 -12.39 16.54
N LYS A 2 -9.06 -11.42 17.26
CA LYS A 2 -9.57 -10.03 17.18
C LYS A 2 -9.14 -9.49 15.81
N PRO A 3 -9.99 -8.72 15.10
CA PRO A 3 -9.59 -8.11 13.85
C PRO A 3 -8.42 -7.16 14.13
N ALA A 4 -7.29 -7.37 13.47
CA ALA A 4 -6.08 -6.58 13.67
C ALA A 4 -6.28 -5.13 13.25
N ILE A 5 -7.12 -4.91 12.23
CA ILE A 5 -7.43 -3.57 11.73
C ILE A 5 -8.60 -2.94 12.51
N ALA A 6 -9.50 -3.72 13.13
CA ALA A 6 -10.55 -3.13 14.00
C ALA A 6 -10.00 -2.48 15.28
N ALA A 7 -8.78 -2.81 15.69
CA ALA A 7 -8.09 -2.20 16.83
C ALA A 7 -7.64 -0.74 16.57
N ILE A 8 -7.75 -0.26 15.34
CA ILE A 8 -7.29 1.08 14.95
C ILE A 8 -8.39 2.09 15.28
N GLY A 9 -8.18 2.87 16.34
CA GLY A 9 -8.82 4.16 16.60
C GLY A 9 -10.37 4.26 16.56
N PRO A 10 -10.94 5.47 16.64
CA PRO A 10 -12.36 5.73 16.33
C PRO A 10 -12.68 5.52 14.84
N GLU A 11 -13.96 5.42 14.49
CA GLU A 11 -14.44 5.04 13.14
C GLU A 11 -13.90 5.92 12.00
N GLY A 12 -13.90 7.25 12.15
CA GLY A 12 -13.33 8.15 11.14
C GLY A 12 -11.83 7.95 10.89
N SER A 13 -11.08 7.49 11.90
CA SER A 13 -9.66 7.15 11.71
C SER A 13 -9.44 5.80 11.03
N ARG A 14 -10.47 4.95 10.90
CA ARG A 14 -10.39 3.67 10.17
C ARG A 14 -10.62 3.84 8.68
N GLU A 15 -11.51 4.74 8.30
CA GLU A 15 -11.77 5.07 6.90
C GLU A 15 -10.51 5.68 6.28
N GLU A 16 -9.98 6.73 6.89
CA GLU A 16 -8.71 7.35 6.46
C GLU A 16 -7.55 6.34 6.43
N PHE A 17 -7.50 5.41 7.39
CA PHE A 17 -6.47 4.36 7.44
C PHE A 17 -6.60 3.38 6.27
N LEU A 18 -7.82 2.93 5.95
CA LEU A 18 -8.05 1.99 4.86
C LEU A 18 -7.83 2.65 3.51
N ASP A 19 -8.31 3.88 3.32
CA ASP A 19 -8.12 4.62 2.08
C ASP A 19 -6.61 4.79 1.81
N GLN A 20 -5.83 5.21 2.81
CA GLN A 20 -4.37 5.31 2.70
C GLN A 20 -3.68 3.98 2.32
N LEU A 21 -4.15 2.85 2.86
CA LEU A 21 -3.62 1.53 2.52
C LEU A 21 -3.96 1.14 1.08
N LEU A 22 -5.20 1.38 0.66
CA LEU A 22 -5.69 1.03 -0.66
C LEU A 22 -5.03 1.88 -1.73
N ASP A 23 -4.86 3.18 -1.49
CA ASP A 23 -4.16 4.09 -2.41
C ASP A 23 -2.71 3.63 -2.66
N GLU A 24 -2.00 3.24 -1.60
CA GLU A 24 -0.62 2.75 -1.73
C GLU A 24 -0.55 1.38 -2.42
N ALA A 25 -1.52 0.51 -2.16
CA ALA A 25 -1.63 -0.78 -2.84
C ALA A 25 -1.96 -0.63 -4.34
N GLU A 26 -2.90 0.25 -4.68
CA GLU A 26 -3.23 0.60 -6.06
C GLU A 26 -2.00 1.18 -6.78
N ARG A 27 -1.31 2.15 -6.16
CA ARG A 27 -0.07 2.71 -6.67
C ARG A 27 0.98 1.63 -6.96
N ALA A 28 1.18 0.70 -6.03
CA ALA A 28 2.15 -0.37 -6.17
C ALA A 28 1.78 -1.37 -7.29
N LEU A 29 0.48 -1.66 -7.48
CA LEU A 29 0.01 -2.48 -8.60
C LEU A 29 0.24 -1.78 -9.94
N LEU A 30 -0.11 -0.49 -10.04
CA LEU A 30 0.12 0.31 -11.25
C LEU A 30 1.60 0.43 -11.61
N ASP A 31 2.47 0.57 -10.60
CA ASP A 31 3.93 0.57 -10.77
C ASP A 31 4.43 -0.75 -11.39
N VAL A 32 3.78 -1.88 -11.08
CA VAL A 32 4.14 -3.19 -11.64
C VAL A 32 3.49 -3.42 -13.01
N GLU A 33 2.23 -3.03 -13.21
CA GLU A 33 1.52 -3.15 -14.50
C GLU A 33 2.18 -2.30 -15.58
N SER A 34 2.56 -1.07 -15.26
CA SER A 34 3.29 -0.18 -16.19
C SER A 34 4.66 -0.75 -16.61
N ARG A 35 5.21 -1.70 -15.84
CA ARG A 35 6.44 -2.44 -16.17
C ARG A 35 6.18 -3.69 -17.01
N ALA A 36 4.95 -4.22 -17.04
CA ALA A 36 4.57 -5.41 -17.80
C ALA A 36 4.50 -5.17 -19.32
N ASP A 37 4.34 -3.91 -19.75
CA ASP A 37 4.44 -3.50 -21.16
C ASP A 37 5.87 -3.57 -21.72
N GLU A 38 6.88 -3.86 -20.88
CA GLU A 38 8.27 -4.13 -21.28
C GLU A 38 8.73 -5.57 -20.89
N PRO A 39 8.09 -6.62 -21.43
CA PRO A 39 8.38 -8.01 -21.06
C PRO A 39 9.79 -8.39 -21.54
N GLY A 40 10.76 -8.40 -20.64
CA GLY A 40 12.16 -8.74 -20.93
C GLY A 40 13.16 -7.64 -20.57
N ARG A 41 12.73 -6.47 -20.11
CA ARG A 41 13.64 -5.55 -19.43
C ARG A 41 14.01 -6.18 -18.08
N ARG A 42 15.07 -6.99 -18.06
CA ARG A 42 15.90 -7.12 -16.86
C ARG A 42 16.43 -5.71 -16.62
N VAL A 43 15.68 -4.90 -15.87
CA VAL A 43 16.16 -3.60 -15.45
C VAL A 43 17.44 -3.90 -14.68
N PRO A 44 18.62 -3.45 -15.13
CA PRO A 44 19.72 -3.35 -14.18
C PRO A 44 19.15 -2.49 -13.06
N LEU A 45 19.08 -3.01 -11.82
CA LEU A 45 18.78 -2.21 -10.62
C LEU A 45 19.36 -0.84 -10.89
N GLU A 46 18.51 0.17 -11.15
CA GLU A 46 19.05 1.49 -11.47
C GLU A 46 19.98 1.81 -10.31
N ASP A 47 21.21 2.28 -10.58
CA ASP A 47 22.16 2.66 -9.54
C ASP A 47 21.48 3.71 -8.64
N GLY A 48 20.80 3.28 -7.58
CA GLY A 48 19.82 4.09 -6.85
C GLY A 48 18.57 3.37 -6.30
N GLU A 49 18.17 2.20 -6.81
CA GLU A 49 17.07 1.43 -6.20
C GLU A 49 17.48 0.89 -4.83
N ALA A 50 16.69 1.22 -3.80
CA ALA A 50 17.01 0.82 -2.44
C ALA A 50 17.01 -0.72 -2.30
N PRO A 51 17.97 -1.31 -1.56
CA PRO A 51 18.06 -2.76 -1.42
C PRO A 51 16.75 -3.41 -0.95
N GLY A 52 16.30 -4.43 -1.67
CA GLY A 52 15.07 -5.15 -1.36
C GLY A 52 13.84 -4.68 -2.14
N VAL A 53 13.82 -3.46 -2.70
CA VAL A 53 12.63 -2.91 -3.39
C VAL A 53 12.23 -3.76 -4.59
N ALA A 54 13.19 -4.17 -5.41
CA ALA A 54 12.94 -5.00 -6.58
C ALA A 54 12.33 -6.37 -6.21
N GLU A 55 12.77 -6.97 -5.10
CA GLU A 55 12.22 -8.23 -4.58
C GLU A 55 10.77 -8.08 -4.13
N PHE A 56 10.42 -6.98 -3.45
CA PHE A 56 9.04 -6.69 -3.08
C PHE A 56 8.16 -6.44 -4.31
N GLN A 57 8.65 -5.67 -5.29
CA GLN A 57 7.92 -5.42 -6.54
C GLN A 57 7.72 -6.70 -7.35
N ALA A 58 8.71 -7.58 -7.40
CA ALA A 58 8.57 -8.90 -8.02
C ALA A 58 7.52 -9.75 -7.29
N ALA A 59 7.49 -9.73 -5.96
CA ALA A 59 6.47 -10.43 -5.18
C ALA A 59 5.05 -9.86 -5.42
N ILE A 60 4.91 -8.55 -5.64
CA ILE A 60 3.63 -7.93 -6.03
C ILE A 60 3.21 -8.39 -7.42
N ALA A 61 4.15 -8.47 -8.38
CA ALA A 61 3.88 -8.99 -9.71
C ALA A 61 3.41 -10.45 -9.69
N GLU A 62 4.12 -11.31 -8.95
CA GLU A 62 3.74 -12.71 -8.76
C GLU A 62 2.37 -12.84 -8.09
N LEU A 63 2.05 -11.96 -7.15
CA LEU A 63 0.74 -11.91 -6.50
C LEU A 63 -0.36 -11.49 -7.48
N ALA A 64 -0.12 -10.48 -8.33
CA ALA A 64 -1.06 -10.06 -9.35
C ALA A 64 -1.32 -11.16 -10.40
N ASP A 65 -0.27 -11.88 -10.82
CA ASP A 65 -0.39 -13.04 -11.73
C ASP A 65 -1.19 -14.18 -11.10
N ALA A 66 -0.97 -14.47 -9.81
CA ALA A 66 -1.71 -15.49 -9.07
C ALA A 66 -3.17 -15.11 -8.82
N PHE A 67 -3.48 -13.81 -8.76
CA PHE A 67 -4.81 -13.27 -8.49
C PHE A 67 -5.18 -12.20 -9.55
N PRO A 68 -5.60 -12.59 -10.77
CA PRO A 68 -5.88 -11.63 -11.85
C PRO A 68 -7.01 -10.61 -11.58
N GLY A 69 -7.77 -10.79 -10.49
CA GLY A 69 -8.80 -9.86 -10.01
C GLY A 69 -8.31 -8.89 -8.93
N LEU A 70 -7.01 -8.86 -8.62
CA LEU A 70 -6.47 -8.15 -7.46
C LEU A 70 -6.74 -6.64 -7.47
N MET A 71 -6.56 -5.97 -8.62
CA MET A 71 -6.91 -4.55 -8.77
C MET A 71 -8.41 -4.33 -8.53
N ARG A 72 -9.25 -5.17 -9.11
CA ARG A 72 -10.71 -5.08 -8.93
C ARG A 72 -11.12 -5.31 -7.47
N ASP A 73 -10.42 -6.20 -6.77
CA ASP A 73 -10.65 -6.42 -5.34
C ASP A 73 -10.32 -5.16 -4.53
N VAL A 74 -9.21 -4.46 -4.82
CA VAL A 74 -8.85 -3.18 -4.18
C VAL A 74 -9.95 -2.14 -4.40
N GLU A 75 -10.42 -1.98 -5.65
CA GLU A 75 -11.53 -1.06 -5.98
C GLU A 75 -12.81 -1.39 -5.20
N ILE A 76 -13.16 -2.68 -5.10
CA ILE A 76 -14.35 -3.13 -4.36
C ILE A 76 -14.22 -2.78 -2.88
N ILE A 77 -13.05 -2.96 -2.27
CA ILE A 77 -12.84 -2.56 -0.88
C ILE A 77 -12.98 -1.04 -0.73
N GLY A 78 -12.39 -0.25 -1.64
CA GLY A 78 -12.53 1.21 -1.63
C GLY A 78 -14.00 1.66 -1.74
N ASP A 79 -14.77 1.03 -2.63
CA ASP A 79 -16.21 1.26 -2.74
C ASP A 79 -16.95 0.87 -1.45
N MET A 80 -16.54 -0.22 -0.78
CA MET A 80 -17.13 -0.63 0.49
C MET A 80 -16.83 0.35 1.62
N VAL A 81 -15.62 0.91 1.70
CA VAL A 81 -15.28 1.95 2.69
C VAL A 81 -16.26 3.12 2.54
N ARG A 82 -16.45 3.62 1.32
CA ARG A 82 -17.29 4.80 1.03
C ARG A 82 -18.79 4.56 1.21
N ASN A 83 -19.28 3.35 0.91
CA ASN A 83 -20.72 3.08 0.82
C ASN A 83 -21.30 2.25 1.98
N VAL A 84 -20.47 1.44 2.64
CA VAL A 84 -20.89 0.50 3.70
C VAL A 84 -20.24 0.83 5.05
N GLY A 85 -19.03 1.41 5.01
CA GLY A 85 -18.27 1.85 6.16
C GLY A 85 -17.05 0.96 6.45
N ALA A 86 -16.05 1.55 7.10
CA ALA A 86 -14.74 0.93 7.29
C ALA A 86 -14.78 -0.45 7.97
N LEU A 87 -15.63 -0.69 8.97
CA LEU A 87 -15.65 -1.96 9.69
C LEU A 87 -15.94 -3.18 8.80
N HIS A 88 -16.83 -3.02 7.82
CA HIS A 88 -17.15 -4.09 6.88
C HIS A 88 -16.01 -4.27 5.88
N ALA A 89 -15.45 -3.17 5.37
CA ALA A 89 -14.29 -3.20 4.48
C ALA A 89 -13.08 -3.88 5.14
N VAL A 90 -12.80 -3.57 6.43
CA VAL A 90 -11.79 -4.28 7.24
C VAL A 90 -12.03 -5.78 7.24
N SER A 91 -13.25 -6.19 7.53
CA SER A 91 -13.59 -7.62 7.65
C SER A 91 -13.38 -8.36 6.34
N GLU A 92 -13.70 -7.73 5.21
CA GLU A 92 -13.44 -8.27 3.88
C GLU A 92 -11.95 -8.34 3.55
N VAL A 93 -11.17 -7.31 3.90
CA VAL A 93 -9.71 -7.32 3.73
C VAL A 93 -9.09 -8.47 4.53
N GLU A 94 -9.47 -8.63 5.80
CA GLU A 94 -8.95 -9.70 6.66
C GLU A 94 -9.38 -11.10 6.20
N ALA A 95 -10.52 -11.22 5.52
CA ALA A 95 -10.98 -12.48 4.94
C ALA A 95 -10.24 -12.87 3.65
N ARG A 96 -9.44 -11.97 3.07
CA ARG A 96 -8.74 -12.14 1.78
C ARG A 96 -7.22 -12.05 1.97
N PRO A 97 -6.54 -13.18 2.17
CA PRO A 97 -5.10 -13.20 2.46
C PRO A 97 -4.24 -12.49 1.41
N HIS A 98 -4.62 -12.57 0.14
CA HIS A 98 -3.92 -11.89 -0.96
C HIS A 98 -3.98 -10.37 -0.83
N LEU A 99 -5.11 -9.80 -0.37
CA LEU A 99 -5.19 -8.36 -0.10
C LEU A 99 -4.32 -7.97 1.09
N MET A 100 -4.37 -8.72 2.18
CA MET A 100 -3.50 -8.48 3.33
C MET A 100 -2.01 -8.52 2.94
N GLN A 101 -1.64 -9.48 2.08
CA GLN A 101 -0.28 -9.59 1.57
C GLN A 101 0.08 -8.41 0.66
N LEU A 102 -0.80 -7.99 -0.24
CA LEU A 102 -0.59 -6.82 -1.10
C LEU A 102 -0.35 -5.54 -0.27
N LEU A 103 -1.22 -5.27 0.72
CA LEU A 103 -1.12 -4.10 1.59
C LEU A 103 0.20 -4.08 2.38
N TRP A 104 0.66 -5.25 2.82
CA TRP A 104 1.96 -5.36 3.49
C TRP A 104 3.13 -5.13 2.51
N LEU A 105 3.11 -5.77 1.34
CA LEU A 105 4.15 -5.62 0.33
C LEU A 105 4.26 -4.17 -0.18
N SER A 106 3.13 -3.48 -0.37
CA SER A 106 3.11 -2.08 -0.82
C SER A 106 3.77 -1.14 0.20
N LEU A 107 3.41 -1.26 1.48
CA LEU A 107 4.04 -0.48 2.54
C LEU A 107 5.54 -0.80 2.73
N GLU A 108 5.94 -2.08 2.65
CA GLU A 108 7.37 -2.43 2.71
C GLU A 108 8.15 -1.84 1.53
N THR A 109 7.54 -1.82 0.34
CA THR A 109 8.10 -1.17 -0.84
C THR A 109 8.29 0.32 -0.59
N PHE A 110 7.25 1.01 -0.11
CA PHE A 110 7.30 2.44 0.22
C PHE A 110 8.41 2.76 1.22
N VAL A 111 8.44 2.08 2.36
CA VAL A 111 9.38 2.39 3.46
C VAL A 111 10.83 2.10 3.06
N ARG A 112 11.05 1.12 2.17
CA ARG A 112 12.40 0.85 1.63
C ARG A 112 12.80 1.89 0.59
N GLN A 113 11.88 2.29 -0.28
CA GLN A 113 12.12 3.32 -1.28
C GLN A 113 12.40 4.67 -0.62
N TYR A 114 11.70 4.97 0.47
CA TYR A 114 11.84 6.19 1.26
C TYR A 114 12.21 5.84 2.71
N PRO A 115 13.49 5.56 3.01
CA PRO A 115 13.90 5.17 4.36
C PRO A 115 13.92 6.35 5.35
N SER A 116 13.67 7.58 4.89
CA SER A 116 13.59 8.78 5.71
C SER A 116 12.56 9.75 5.15
N LEU A 117 11.97 10.58 6.02
CA LEU A 117 11.03 11.61 5.63
C LEU A 117 11.68 12.60 4.66
N GLU A 118 12.95 12.95 4.85
CA GLU A 118 13.69 13.89 4.01
C GLU A 118 13.78 13.43 2.55
N LEU A 119 13.96 12.11 2.34
CA LEU A 119 13.98 11.52 1.00
C LEU A 119 12.59 11.52 0.37
N TYR A 120 11.54 11.24 1.15
CA TYR A 120 10.17 11.31 0.66
C TYR A 120 9.77 12.75 0.29
N GLU A 121 10.02 13.71 1.17
CA GLU A 121 9.78 15.13 0.94
C GLU A 121 10.52 15.65 -0.28
N ALA A 122 11.77 15.22 -0.51
CA ALA A 122 12.53 15.61 -1.69
C ALA A 122 11.83 15.24 -3.01
N VAL A 123 11.08 14.14 -3.03
CA VAL A 123 10.26 13.71 -4.19
C VAL A 123 8.93 14.45 -4.24
N CYS A 124 8.39 14.86 -3.08
CA CYS A 124 7.12 15.61 -2.99
C CYS A 124 7.24 17.13 -3.25
N ARG A 125 8.44 17.72 -3.20
CA ARG A 125 8.71 19.18 -3.34
C ARG A 125 8.17 19.87 -4.61
N GLY A 126 7.56 19.14 -5.54
CA GLY A 126 6.88 19.67 -6.72
C GLY A 126 5.35 19.55 -6.70
N ARG A 127 4.75 19.10 -5.59
CA ARG A 127 3.30 18.80 -5.45
C ARG A 127 2.61 19.68 -4.39
N GLU A 128 3.17 20.84 -4.06
CA GLU A 128 2.75 21.68 -2.92
C GLU A 128 1.38 22.38 -3.07
N ASP A 129 0.66 22.18 -4.17
CA ASP A 129 -0.59 22.90 -4.50
C ASP A 129 -1.90 22.09 -4.26
N GLU A 130 -1.86 20.95 -3.57
CA GLU A 130 -3.06 20.10 -3.39
C GLU A 130 -3.64 20.20 -1.97
N GLU A 131 -4.95 20.47 -1.87
CA GLU A 131 -5.74 20.29 -0.64
C GLU A 131 -5.63 18.81 -0.23
N GLY A 132 -4.84 18.51 0.80
CA GLY A 132 -4.60 17.14 1.22
C GLY A 132 -3.58 17.00 2.36
N PRO A 133 -3.35 15.77 2.84
CA PRO A 133 -2.37 15.50 3.88
C PRO A 133 -0.96 15.85 3.40
N THR A 134 -0.17 16.43 4.29
CA THR A 134 1.23 16.76 4.00
C THR A 134 2.07 15.49 3.81
N PRO A 135 3.21 15.55 3.09
CA PRO A 135 4.12 14.41 2.98
C PRO A 135 4.53 13.84 4.34
N SER A 136 4.70 14.71 5.35
CA SER A 136 5.01 14.30 6.72
C SER A 136 3.91 13.46 7.38
N GLU A 137 2.63 13.82 7.13
CA GLU A 137 1.47 13.10 7.65
C GLU A 137 1.30 11.75 6.95
N ILE A 138 1.48 11.70 5.64
CA ILE A 138 1.43 10.45 4.86
C ILE A 138 2.53 9.50 5.34
N TYR A 139 3.78 9.98 5.43
CA TYR A 139 4.92 9.18 5.85
C TYR A 139 4.76 8.61 7.26
N ALA A 140 4.34 9.45 8.22
CA ALA A 140 4.06 9.03 9.58
C ALA A 140 2.86 8.06 9.66
N GLY A 141 1.86 8.27 8.78
CA GLY A 141 0.75 7.36 8.53
C GLY A 141 1.28 5.99 8.17
N TYR A 142 1.94 5.86 7.03
CA TYR A 142 2.44 4.58 6.49
C TYR A 142 3.33 3.79 7.45
N LEU A 143 4.24 4.46 8.18
CA LEU A 143 5.04 3.80 9.21
C LEU A 143 4.18 3.20 10.33
N ARG A 144 3.12 3.90 10.75
CA ARG A 144 2.16 3.40 11.73
C ARG A 144 1.36 2.23 11.16
N LEU A 145 0.89 2.32 9.92
CA LEU A 145 0.14 1.25 9.25
C LEU A 145 0.98 -0.03 9.19
N LEU A 146 2.25 0.09 8.79
CA LEU A 146 3.18 -1.03 8.68
C LEU A 146 3.43 -1.70 10.04
N GLY A 147 3.58 -0.91 11.10
CA GLY A 147 3.71 -1.44 12.47
C GLY A 147 2.49 -2.28 12.89
N VAL A 148 1.28 -1.85 12.52
CA VAL A 148 0.04 -2.58 12.80
C VAL A 148 -0.02 -3.87 11.99
N LEU A 149 0.26 -3.82 10.67
CA LEU A 149 0.22 -5.01 9.81
C LEU A 149 1.26 -6.05 10.20
N ARG A 150 2.49 -5.64 10.58
CA ARG A 150 3.51 -6.59 11.07
C ARG A 150 3.07 -7.33 12.32
N GLY A 151 2.37 -6.66 13.25
CA GLY A 151 1.79 -7.31 14.43
C GLY A 151 0.60 -8.23 14.12
N ALA A 152 -0.05 -8.05 12.97
CA ALA A 152 -1.16 -8.87 12.50
C ALA A 152 -0.71 -10.15 11.79
N LEU A 153 0.43 -10.08 11.09
CA LEU A 153 0.98 -11.17 10.27
C LEU A 153 1.95 -12.09 11.05
N SER A 154 2.36 -11.70 12.25
CA SER A 154 3.21 -12.47 13.18
C SER A 154 2.40 -13.41 14.06
#